data_AF-A0A958QL34-F1
#
_entry.id   AF-A0A958QL34-F1
#
_cell.length_a   1.000
_cell.length_b   1.000
_cell.length_c   1.000
_cell.angle_alpha   90.00
_cell.angle_beta   90.00
_cell.angle_gamma   90.00
#
_symmetry.space_group_name_H-M   'P 1'
#
loop_
_entity.id
_entity.type
_entity.pdbx_description
1 polymer ?
#
loop_
_entity_poly.entity_id
_entity_poly.type
_entity_poly.pdbx_seq_one_letter_code
_entity_poly.pdbx_strand_id
1 'polypeptide(L)' 'GTVITKMDGSSKAGVALGVVHELNVPIVYVGIGESIEDLREFNADSFIEAII' A
#
# COMPACT_ATOMS: atom_id res chain seq x y z
N GLY A 1 10.68 -8.09 -0.60
CA GLY A 1 9.73 -7.11 -1.14
C GLY A 1 8.33 -7.60 -0.88
N THR A 2 7.41 -6.71 -0.54
CA THR A 2 6.05 -7.03 -0.11
C THR A 2 5.03 -6.38 -1.03
N VAL A 3 3.91 -7.05 -1.27
CA VAL A 3 2.76 -6.51 -1.99
C VAL A 3 1.62 -6.29 -1.00
N ILE A 4 1.02 -5.10 -1.02
CA ILE A 4 -0.13 -4.77 -0.18
C ILE A 4 -1.36 -4.60 -1.08
N THR A 5 -2.48 -5.22 -0.74
CA THR A 5 -3.72 -5.13 -1.54
C THR A 5 -4.87 -4.57 -0.70
N LYS A 6 -5.99 -4.23 -1.36
CA LYS A 6 -7.19 -3.67 -0.71
C LYS A 6 -6.92 -2.33 -0.01
N MET A 7 -6.10 -1.50 -0.65
CA MET A 7 -5.73 -0.16 -0.19
C MET A 7 -6.72 0.92 -0.61
N ASP A 8 -7.84 0.52 -1.21
CA ASP A 8 -9.01 1.33 -1.59
C ASP A 8 -9.82 1.85 -0.40
N GLY A 9 -9.62 1.28 0.81
CA GLY A 9 -10.26 1.74 2.04
C GLY A 9 -9.28 2.39 3.02
N SER A 10 -9.51 3.65 3.43
CA SER A 10 -8.57 4.45 4.22
C SER A 10 -8.19 3.84 5.58
N SER A 11 -9.06 3.04 6.19
CA SER A 11 -8.82 2.37 7.48
C SER A 11 -7.90 1.16 7.41
N LYS A 12 -7.61 0.63 6.22
CA LYS A 12 -6.72 -0.55 6.03
C LYS A 12 -5.26 -0.16 5.81
N ALA A 13 -5.03 1.08 5.34
CA ALA A 13 -3.69 1.58 5.02
C ALA A 13 -2.78 1.70 6.25
N GLY A 14 -3.32 2.14 7.39
CA GLY A 14 -2.56 2.33 8.63
C GLY A 14 -2.02 1.01 9.22
N VAL A 15 -2.81 -0.06 9.19
CA VAL A 15 -2.39 -1.38 9.72
C VAL A 15 -1.28 -1.98 8.85
N ALA A 16 -1.41 -1.86 7.53
CA ALA A 16 -0.42 -2.39 6.61
C ALA A 16 0.94 -1.67 6.74
N LEU A 17 0.95 -0.36 7.02
CA LEU A 17 2.18 0.38 7.28
C LEU A 17 2.92 -0.11 8.53
N GLY A 18 2.19 -0.35 9.62
CA GLY A 18 2.78 -0.84 10.86
C GLY A 18 3.49 -2.17 10.68
N VAL A 19 2.85 -3.11 9.96
CA VAL A 19 3.43 -4.43 9.66
C VAL A 19 4.70 -4.33 8.81
N VAL A 20 4.68 -3.49 7.78
CA VAL A 20 5.86 -3.28 6.91
C VAL A 20 7.01 -2.66 7.69
N HIS A 21 6.71 -1.69 8.56
CA HIS A 21 7.71 -1.06 9.42
C HIS A 21 8.36 -2.08 10.37
N GLU A 22 7.56 -2.94 11.01
CA GLU A 22 8.05 -3.97 11.93
C GLU A 22 8.88 -5.05 11.21
N LEU A 23 8.45 -5.47 10.02
CA LEU A 23 9.13 -6.50 9.24
C LEU A 23 10.37 -5.98 8.49
N ASN A 24 10.56 -4.67 8.42
CA ASN A 24 11.69 -4.00 7.75
C ASN A 24 11.92 -4.47 6.30
N VAL A 25 10.82 -4.68 5.57
CA VAL A 25 10.82 -5.14 4.18
C VAL A 25 10.23 -4.06 3.26
N PRO A 26 10.80 -3.81 2.06
CA PRO A 26 10.29 -2.78 1.18
C PRO A 26 8.96 -3.19 0.54
N ILE A 27 8.03 -2.24 0.44
CA ILE A 27 6.81 -2.39 -0.37
C ILE A 27 7.19 -2.18 -1.83
N VAL A 28 6.77 -3.11 -2.69
CA VAL A 28 7.06 -3.06 -4.14
C VAL A 28 5.81 -2.75 -4.97
N TYR A 29 4.64 -3.22 -4.54
CA TYR A 29 3.37 -2.99 -5.22
C TYR A 29 2.24 -2.74 -4.24
N VAL A 30 1.26 -1.96 -4.69
CA VAL A 30 -0.01 -1.70 -4.00
C VAL A 30 -1.20 -1.99 -4.91
N GLY A 31 -2.20 -2.70 -4.39
CA GLY A 31 -3.48 -2.94 -5.02
C GLY A 31 -4.56 -2.05 -4.42
N ILE A 32 -5.11 -1.14 -5.21
CA ILE A 32 -6.11 -0.13 -4.80
C ILE A 32 -7.52 -0.42 -5.35
N GLY A 33 -7.80 -1.68 -5.65
CA GLY A 33 -9.07 -2.11 -6.24
C GLY A 33 -9.07 -3.61 -6.48
N GLU A 34 -10.02 -4.08 -7.29
CA GLU A 34 -10.22 -5.51 -7.56
C GLU A 34 -9.69 -5.95 -8.94
N SER A 35 -9.44 -4.99 -9.82
CA SER A 35 -9.03 -5.26 -11.19
C SER A 35 -7.50 -5.38 -11.29
N ILE A 36 -7.00 -6.01 -12.36
CA ILE A 36 -5.55 -6.18 -12.51
C ILE A 36 -4.84 -4.85 -12.76
N GLU A 37 -5.54 -3.88 -13.34
CA GLU A 37 -5.04 -2.52 -13.58
C GLU A 37 -4.91 -1.71 -12.27
N ASP A 38 -5.52 -2.20 -11.19
CA ASP A 38 -5.46 -1.57 -9.87
C ASP A 38 -4.20 -1.96 -9.09
N LEU A 39 -3.39 -2.89 -9.62
CA LEU A 39 -2.07 -3.21 -9.09
C LEU A 39 -1.03 -2.24 -9.66
N ARG A 40 -0.41 -1.46 -8.79
CA ARG A 40 0.54 -0.40 -9.18
C ARG A 40 1.84 -0.53 -8.41
N GLU A 41 2.94 -0.06 -9.00
CA GLU A 41 4.20 0.08 -8.25
C GLU A 41 4.01 1.02 -7.07
N PHE A 42 4.65 0.69 -5.95
CA PHE A 42 4.55 1.53 -4.76
C PHE A 42 5.35 2.83 -4.93
N ASN A 43 4.68 3.96 -4.78
CA ASN A 43 5.29 5.28 -4.69
C ASN A 43 4.95 5.89 -3.32
N ALA A 44 5.98 6.20 -2.52
CA ALA A 44 5.80 6.70 -1.16
C ALA A 44 5.17 8.11 -1.13
N ASP A 45 5.52 8.98 -2.08
CA ASP A 45 5.01 10.35 -2.14
C ASP A 45 3.51 10.35 -2.45
N SER A 46 3.09 9.64 -3.51
CA SER A 46 1.68 9.49 -3.88
C SER A 46 0.86 8.79 -2.78
N PHE A 47 1.50 7.88 -2.04
CA PHE A 47 0.85 7.19 -0.94
C PHE A 47 0.56 8.13 0.25
N ILE A 48 1.52 9.00 0.61
CA ILE A 48 1.32 10.00 1.66
C ILE A 48 0.27 11.04 1.23
N GLU A 49 0.30 11.48 -0.02
CA GLU A 49 -0.71 12.41 -0.57
C GLU A 49 -2.14 11.86 -0.47
N ALA A 50 -2.33 10.54 -0.62
CA ALA A 50 -3.65 9.92 -0.52
C ALA A 50 -4.18 9.78 0.92
N ILE A 51 -3.33 9.98 1.94
CA ILE A 51 -3.70 9.85 3.36
C ILE A 51 -4.02 11.21 4.00
N ILE A 52 -3.47 12.30 3.47
CA ILE A 52 -3.66 13.68 3.98
C ILE A 52 -4.94 14.29 3.42
#